data_AF-H4F5N0-F1
#
_entry.id   AF-H4F5N0-F1
#
_cell.length_a   1.000
_cell.length_b   1.000
_cell.length_c   1.000
_cell.angle_alpha   90.00
_cell.angle_beta   90.00
_cell.angle_gamma   90.00
#
_symmetry.space_group_name_H-M   'P 1'
#
loop_
_entity.id
_entity.type
_entity.pdbx_description
1 polymer ?
#
loop_
_entity_poly.entity_id
_entity_poly.type
_entity_poly.pdbx_seq_one_letter_code
_entity_poly.pdbx_strand_id
1 'polypeptide(L)'
;MPGTLAVLQHAPWLGRLLVASILRQAGVTTGAHLAAINLGLKTIPVDRRRHRDRETRLLAIAHGFLAAAEIGLKEHDRLALARKMMEQKLDGRRTSSKLPELVELVMAKPLVSAGMVAKALDVTPQAARRIVLELGLREMTGRGRFRAWGVI
;
A
#
# COMPACT_ATOMS: atom_id res chain seq x y z
N MET A 1 -38.89 7.99 -19.24
CA MET A 1 -37.95 6.86 -19.11
C MET A 1 -36.94 7.16 -18.02
N PRO A 2 -37.00 6.50 -16.85
CA PRO A 2 -35.95 6.59 -15.86
C PRO A 2 -34.84 5.62 -16.30
N GLY A 3 -33.77 6.15 -16.88
CA GLY A 3 -32.55 5.38 -17.13
C GLY A 3 -31.86 5.08 -15.81
N THR A 4 -32.44 4.18 -15.02
CA THR A 4 -31.86 3.69 -13.77
C THR A 4 -30.49 3.11 -14.11
N LEU A 5 -29.46 3.51 -13.38
CA LEU A 5 -28.11 2.91 -13.35
C LEU A 5 -28.17 1.44 -12.84
N ALA A 6 -28.97 0.60 -13.49
CA ALA A 6 -29.25 -0.78 -13.10
C ALA A 6 -27.97 -1.64 -13.14
N VAL A 7 -27.05 -1.31 -14.04
CA VAL A 7 -25.78 -2.03 -14.24
C VAL A 7 -24.85 -1.96 -13.00
N LEU A 8 -25.00 -0.94 -12.15
CA LEU A 8 -24.17 -0.79 -10.94
C LEU A 8 -24.82 -1.34 -9.65
N GLN A 9 -26.09 -1.77 -9.67
CA GLN A 9 -26.75 -2.28 -8.47
C GLN A 9 -26.11 -3.57 -7.94
N HIS A 10 -25.57 -4.40 -8.84
CA HIS A 10 -24.91 -5.66 -8.48
C HIS A 10 -23.39 -5.51 -8.27
N ALA A 11 -22.81 -4.36 -8.57
CA ALA A 11 -21.37 -4.08 -8.41
C ALA A 11 -21.09 -2.70 -7.79
N PRO A 12 -21.60 -2.41 -6.57
CA PRO A 12 -21.42 -1.10 -5.93
C PRO A 12 -19.95 -0.74 -5.64
N TRP A 13 -19.04 -1.71 -5.68
CA TRP A 13 -17.59 -1.50 -5.56
C TRP A 13 -16.99 -0.87 -6.82
N LEU A 14 -17.58 -1.07 -8.00
CA LEU A 14 -17.05 -0.60 -9.28
C LEU A 14 -17.03 0.93 -9.35
N GLY A 15 -18.03 1.60 -8.77
CA GLY A 15 -18.09 3.06 -8.72
C GLY A 15 -16.85 3.68 -8.07
N ARG A 16 -16.30 3.06 -7.01
CA ARG A 16 -15.08 3.56 -6.33
C ARG A 16 -13.83 3.40 -7.20
N LEU A 17 -13.73 2.30 -7.95
CA LEU A 17 -12.63 2.08 -8.88
C LEU A 17 -12.71 3.04 -10.07
N LEU A 18 -13.91 3.29 -10.59
CA LEU A 18 -14.14 4.26 -11.65
C LEU A 18 -13.71 5.67 -11.22
N VAL A 19 -14.06 6.09 -10.00
CA VAL A 19 -13.61 7.39 -9.47
C VAL A 19 -12.08 7.47 -9.40
N ALA A 20 -11.40 6.43 -8.92
CA ALA A 20 -9.93 6.42 -8.90
C ALA A 20 -9.33 6.51 -10.31
N SER A 21 -9.95 5.86 -11.30
CA SER A 21 -9.54 5.95 -12.71
C SER A 21 -9.74 7.35 -13.28
N ILE A 22 -10.90 7.98 -13.03
CA ILE A 22 -11.21 9.34 -13.50
C ILE A 22 -10.23 10.35 -12.90
N LEU A 23 -9.90 10.26 -11.62
CA LEU A 23 -8.94 11.17 -10.98
C LEU A 23 -7.54 11.05 -11.57
N ARG A 24 -7.12 9.82 -11.90
CA ARG A 24 -5.86 9.59 -12.62
C ARG A 24 -5.91 10.18 -14.03
N GLN A 25 -6.99 9.97 -14.77
CA GLN A 25 -7.17 10.54 -16.11
C GLN A 25 -7.19 12.08 -16.09
N ALA A 26 -7.79 12.67 -15.07
CA ALA A 26 -7.86 14.12 -14.88
C ALA A 26 -6.54 14.74 -14.37
N GLY A 27 -5.49 13.95 -14.14
CA GLY A 27 -4.21 14.43 -13.64
C GLY A 27 -4.20 14.82 -12.15
N VAL A 28 -5.27 14.50 -11.41
CA VAL A 28 -5.36 14.79 -9.97
C VAL A 28 -4.44 13.85 -9.16
N THR A 29 -4.26 12.61 -9.63
CA THR A 29 -3.20 11.74 -9.15
C THR A 29 -2.12 11.60 -10.23
N THR A 30 -0.86 11.74 -9.84
CA THR A 30 0.28 11.68 -10.78
C THR A 30 0.78 10.24 -10.95
N GLY A 31 1.25 9.90 -12.15
CA GLY A 31 1.98 8.66 -12.44
C GLY A 31 1.22 7.35 -12.19
N ALA A 32 1.82 6.46 -11.39
CA ALA A 32 1.31 5.12 -11.07
C ALA A 32 0.38 5.09 -9.84
N HIS A 33 0.10 6.25 -9.22
CA HIS A 33 -0.65 6.32 -7.97
C HIS A 33 -2.16 6.37 -8.23
N LEU A 34 -2.89 5.42 -7.63
CA LEU A 34 -4.35 5.44 -7.56
C LEU A 34 -4.76 6.07 -6.23
N ALA A 35 -5.73 6.97 -6.25
CA ALA A 35 -6.31 7.53 -5.03
C ALA A 35 -6.91 6.38 -4.18
N ALA A 36 -6.42 6.20 -2.96
CA ALA A 36 -6.91 5.19 -2.02
C ALA A 36 -8.24 5.66 -1.34
N ILE A 37 -9.21 6.10 -2.14
CA ILE A 37 -10.46 6.73 -1.68
C ILE A 37 -11.21 5.87 -0.66
N ASN A 38 -11.18 4.55 -0.84
CA ASN A 38 -11.82 3.61 0.07
C ASN A 38 -11.24 3.67 1.49
N LEU A 39 -9.95 3.98 1.63
CA LEU A 39 -9.29 4.08 2.93
C LEU A 39 -9.79 5.32 3.69
N GLY A 40 -9.84 6.46 3.02
CA GLY A 40 -10.43 7.67 3.59
C GLY A 40 -11.93 7.53 3.85
N LEU A 41 -12.71 6.95 2.92
CA LEU A 41 -14.14 6.74 3.14
C LEU A 41 -14.44 5.82 4.32
N LYS A 42 -13.55 4.91 4.72
CA LYS A 42 -13.74 4.07 5.92
C LYS A 42 -13.76 4.90 7.22
N THR A 43 -13.15 6.08 7.24
CA THR A 43 -13.18 6.98 8.40
C THR A 43 -14.47 7.79 8.49
N ILE A 44 -15.26 7.84 7.40
CA ILE A 44 -16.52 8.58 7.35
C ILE A 44 -17.69 7.69 7.78
N PRO A 45 -18.53 8.14 8.73
CA PRO A 45 -19.72 7.41 9.17
C PRO A 45 -20.65 7.00 8.02
N VAL A 46 -21.25 5.81 8.15
CA VAL A 46 -22.08 5.21 7.08
C VAL A 46 -23.37 5.99 6.82
N ASP A 47 -23.96 6.55 7.87
CA ASP A 47 -25.13 7.43 7.84
C ASP A 47 -24.86 8.69 7.01
N ARG A 48 -23.68 9.32 7.15
CA ARG A 48 -23.28 10.46 6.31
C ARG A 48 -23.05 10.06 4.86
N ARG A 49 -22.39 8.91 4.62
CA ARG A 49 -22.13 8.41 3.25
C ARG A 49 -23.40 8.00 2.50
N ARG A 50 -24.43 7.56 3.23
CA ARG A 50 -25.71 7.10 2.67
C ARG A 50 -26.88 8.03 3.03
N HIS A 51 -26.59 9.26 3.43
CA HIS A 51 -27.60 10.21 3.85
C HIS A 51 -28.60 10.50 2.72
N ARG A 52 -29.87 10.75 3.03
CA ARG A 52 -30.90 11.05 2.01
C ARG A 52 -30.64 12.36 1.26
N ASP A 53 -30.11 13.36 1.97
CA ASP A 53 -29.73 14.64 1.40
C ASP A 53 -28.45 14.51 0.58
N ARG A 54 -28.44 15.16 -0.60
CA ARG A 54 -27.35 15.09 -1.58
C ARG A 54 -26.11 15.82 -1.10
N GLU A 55 -26.27 17.00 -0.52
CA GLU A 55 -25.15 17.84 -0.07
C GLU A 55 -24.36 17.13 1.03
N THR A 56 -25.06 16.53 2.00
CA THR A 56 -24.43 15.71 3.05
C THR A 56 -23.58 14.57 2.46
N ARG A 57 -24.07 13.89 1.40
CA ARG A 57 -23.32 12.82 0.74
C ARG A 57 -22.09 13.36 -0.01
N LEU A 58 -22.22 14.49 -0.70
CA LEU A 58 -21.10 15.11 -1.42
C LEU A 58 -20.00 15.55 -0.44
N LEU A 59 -20.39 16.20 0.66
CA LEU A 59 -19.46 16.59 1.70
C LEU A 59 -18.78 15.38 2.36
N ALA A 60 -19.51 14.28 2.55
CA ALA A 60 -18.94 13.02 3.04
C ALA A 60 -17.88 12.44 2.08
N ILE A 61 -18.08 12.54 0.76
CA ILE A 61 -17.11 12.11 -0.24
C ILE A 61 -15.88 13.04 -0.24
N ALA A 62 -16.08 14.35 -0.20
CA ALA A 62 -15.00 15.34 -0.14
C ALA A 62 -14.10 15.13 1.10
N HIS A 63 -14.69 14.94 2.28
CA HIS A 63 -13.93 14.57 3.48
C HIS A 63 -13.23 13.21 3.35
N GLY A 64 -13.85 12.25 2.66
CA GLY A 64 -13.22 10.98 2.34
C GLY A 64 -11.96 11.13 1.49
N PHE A 65 -11.94 12.07 0.54
CA PHE A 65 -10.74 12.40 -0.22
C PHE A 65 -9.64 13.00 0.64
N LEU A 66 -9.98 13.98 1.48
CA LEU A 66 -9.04 14.62 2.39
C LEU A 66 -8.40 13.58 3.32
N ALA A 67 -9.21 12.75 3.96
CA ALA A 67 -8.74 11.68 4.83
C ALA A 67 -7.85 10.66 4.09
N ALA A 68 -8.19 10.31 2.84
CA ALA A 68 -7.36 9.41 2.04
C ALA A 68 -5.98 10.02 1.74
N ALA A 69 -5.91 11.32 1.44
CA ALA A 69 -4.66 12.04 1.21
C ALA A 69 -3.81 12.08 2.48
N GLU A 70 -4.39 12.46 3.62
CA GLU A 70 -3.69 12.52 4.91
C GLU A 70 -3.13 11.16 5.34
N ILE A 71 -3.91 10.08 5.18
CA ILE A 71 -3.46 8.73 5.50
C ILE A 71 -2.33 8.30 4.55
N GLY A 72 -2.47 8.60 3.26
CA GLY A 72 -1.46 8.29 2.25
C GLY A 72 -0.13 9.01 2.52
N LEU A 73 -0.16 10.30 2.86
CA LEU A 73 1.04 11.08 3.19
C LEU A 73 1.73 10.53 4.44
N LYS A 74 0.98 10.21 5.50
CA LYS A 74 1.54 9.60 6.72
C LYS A 74 2.21 8.26 6.43
N GLU A 75 1.62 7.43 5.58
CA GLU A 75 2.19 6.14 5.21
C GLU A 75 3.44 6.33 4.33
N HIS A 76 3.40 7.27 3.39
CA HIS A 76 4.55 7.62 2.57
C HIS A 76 5.74 8.05 3.43
N ASP A 77 5.53 8.94 4.41
CA ASP A 77 6.59 9.42 5.29
C ASP A 77 7.21 8.29 6.14
N ARG A 78 6.37 7.36 6.61
CA ARG A 78 6.84 6.17 7.33
C ARG A 78 7.70 5.26 6.46
N LEU A 79 7.25 5.01 5.22
CA LEU A 79 8.01 4.19 4.27
C LEU A 79 9.31 4.88 3.84
N ALA A 80 9.30 6.20 3.64
CA ALA A 80 10.49 6.98 3.33
C ALA A 80 11.52 6.93 4.48
N LEU A 81 11.06 7.05 5.73
CA LEU A 81 11.91 6.90 6.91
C LEU A 81 12.49 5.48 7.01
N ALA A 82 11.66 4.46 6.83
CA ALA A 82 12.10 3.08 6.89
C ALA A 82 13.13 2.74 5.80
N ARG A 83 12.94 3.24 4.57
CA ARG A 83 13.94 3.16 3.49
C ARG A 83 15.26 3.78 3.92
N LYS A 84 15.24 5.00 4.43
CA LYS A 84 16.47 5.70 4.90
C LYS A 84 17.20 4.90 5.99
N MET A 85 16.46 4.35 6.96
CA MET A 85 17.05 3.52 8.02
C MET A 85 17.65 2.21 7.49
N MET A 86 17.06 1.62 6.45
CA MET A 86 17.62 0.44 5.78
C MET A 86 18.87 0.79 4.96
N GLU A 87 18.85 1.89 4.23
CA GLU A 87 19.99 2.39 3.45
C GLU A 87 21.20 2.69 4.34
N GLN A 88 21.00 3.25 5.54
CA GLN A 88 22.07 3.43 6.54
C GLN A 88 22.75 2.12 6.96
N LYS A 89 22.06 0.98 6.90
CA LYS A 89 22.66 -0.34 7.22
C LYS A 89 23.55 -0.87 6.10
N LEU A 90 23.51 -0.24 4.92
CA LEU A 90 24.32 -0.59 3.75
C LEU A 90 25.71 0.04 3.80
N ASP A 91 25.93 1.04 4.65
CA ASP A 91 27.23 1.71 4.79
C ASP A 91 28.32 0.71 5.20
N GLY A 92 29.44 0.72 4.49
CA GLY A 92 30.58 -0.19 4.72
C GLY A 92 30.33 -1.65 4.33
N ARG A 93 29.19 -1.98 3.69
CA ARG A 93 28.96 -3.32 3.15
C ARG A 93 29.82 -3.56 1.91
N ARG A 94 30.22 -4.82 1.73
CA ARG A 94 30.96 -5.28 0.55
C ARG A 94 30.10 -5.14 -0.71
N THR A 95 30.72 -4.89 -1.85
CA THR A 95 30.07 -4.81 -3.16
C THR A 95 29.28 -6.08 -3.53
N SER A 96 29.70 -7.25 -3.02
CA SER A 96 29.01 -8.53 -3.26
C SER A 96 27.77 -8.75 -2.38
N SER A 97 27.38 -7.78 -1.54
CA SER A 97 26.21 -7.89 -0.66
C SER A 97 24.91 -7.89 -1.45
N LYS A 98 23.94 -8.70 -1.02
CA LYS A 98 22.56 -8.73 -1.56
C LYS A 98 21.57 -7.85 -0.79
N LEU A 99 22.06 -7.09 0.19
CA LEU A 99 21.21 -6.20 1.00
C LEU A 99 20.63 -5.03 0.19
N PRO A 100 21.36 -4.36 -0.73
CA PRO A 100 20.76 -3.30 -1.55
C PRO A 100 19.57 -3.81 -2.38
N GLU A 101 19.70 -4.97 -3.02
CA GLU A 101 18.62 -5.57 -3.78
C GLU A 101 17.46 -6.04 -2.89
N LEU A 102 17.75 -6.46 -1.65
CA LEU A 102 16.71 -6.77 -0.67
C LEU A 102 15.91 -5.51 -0.28
N VAL A 103 16.56 -4.37 -0.10
CA VAL A 103 15.89 -3.08 0.17
C VAL A 103 14.93 -2.75 -0.96
N GLU A 104 15.37 -2.80 -2.21
CA GLU A 104 14.49 -2.54 -3.36
C GLU A 104 13.34 -3.54 -3.44
N LEU A 105 13.60 -4.83 -3.19
CA LEU A 105 12.57 -5.85 -3.19
C LEU A 105 11.47 -5.58 -2.15
N VAL A 106 11.84 -5.23 -0.91
CA VAL A 106 10.85 -5.01 0.15
C VAL A 106 10.12 -3.68 0.03
N MET A 107 10.76 -2.66 -0.53
CA MET A 107 10.10 -1.39 -0.84
C MET A 107 9.09 -1.54 -1.98
N ALA A 108 9.36 -2.42 -2.94
CA ALA A 108 8.40 -2.76 -4.00
C ALA A 108 7.31 -3.74 -3.53
N LYS A 109 7.65 -4.66 -2.62
CA LYS A 109 6.76 -5.69 -2.10
C LYS A 109 6.83 -5.69 -0.57
N PRO A 110 5.95 -4.94 0.13
CA PRO A 110 6.06 -4.69 1.57
C PRO A 110 5.81 -5.93 2.46
N LEU A 111 5.55 -7.09 1.86
CA LEU A 111 5.50 -8.38 2.54
C LEU A 111 6.23 -9.44 1.71
N VAL A 112 7.35 -9.94 2.23
CA VAL A 112 8.19 -10.94 1.56
C VAL A 112 8.33 -12.21 2.40
N SER A 113 8.47 -13.36 1.74
CA SER A 113 8.81 -14.63 2.38
C SER A 113 10.23 -15.01 2.02
N ALA A 114 10.81 -15.95 2.77
CA ALA A 114 12.18 -16.42 2.50
C ALA A 114 12.31 -17.02 1.09
N GLY A 115 11.27 -17.71 0.60
CA GLY A 115 11.25 -18.24 -0.77
C GLY A 115 11.17 -17.14 -1.83
N MET A 116 10.41 -16.07 -1.57
CA MET A 116 10.36 -14.91 -2.48
C MET A 116 11.71 -14.21 -2.57
N VAL A 117 12.38 -14.00 -1.42
CA VAL A 117 13.72 -13.39 -1.37
C VAL A 117 14.76 -14.27 -2.05
N ALA A 118 14.78 -15.57 -1.73
CA ALA A 118 15.69 -16.54 -2.35
C ALA A 118 15.60 -16.53 -3.87
N LYS A 119 14.36 -16.57 -4.40
CA LYS A 119 14.10 -16.54 -5.84
C LYS A 119 14.48 -15.21 -6.47
N ALA A 120 14.15 -14.08 -5.83
CA ALA A 120 14.37 -12.75 -6.40
C ALA A 120 15.85 -12.36 -6.41
N LEU A 121 16.62 -12.80 -5.41
CA LEU A 121 18.03 -12.42 -5.23
C LEU A 121 19.02 -13.51 -5.67
N ASP A 122 18.50 -14.63 -6.17
CA ASP A 122 19.26 -15.83 -6.55
C ASP A 122 20.21 -16.31 -5.43
N VAL A 123 19.63 -16.52 -4.25
CA VAL A 123 20.36 -17.00 -3.08
C VAL A 123 19.69 -18.21 -2.46
N THR A 124 20.43 -18.98 -1.67
CA THR A 124 19.84 -20.11 -0.95
C THR A 124 18.77 -19.65 0.06
N PRO A 125 17.75 -20.47 0.36
CA PRO A 125 16.73 -20.13 1.35
C PRO A 125 17.29 -19.78 2.74
N GLN A 126 18.44 -20.36 3.12
CA GLN A 126 19.12 -20.03 4.37
C GLN A 126 19.78 -18.65 4.31
N ALA A 127 20.46 -18.32 3.20
CA ALA A 127 21.03 -17.00 2.98
C ALA A 127 19.93 -15.92 2.98
N ALA A 128 18.80 -16.17 2.30
CA ALA A 128 17.64 -15.29 2.30
C ALA A 128 17.13 -14.99 3.73
N ARG A 129 16.97 -16.01 4.58
CA ARG A 129 16.57 -15.81 5.99
C ARG A 129 17.58 -14.99 6.76
N ARG A 130 18.88 -15.22 6.56
CA ARG A 130 19.94 -14.49 7.24
C ARG A 130 19.91 -13.00 6.89
N ILE A 131 19.85 -12.66 5.61
CA ILE A 131 19.89 -11.26 5.16
C ILE A 131 18.61 -10.49 5.54
N VAL A 132 17.45 -11.16 5.60
CA VAL A 132 16.20 -10.58 6.10
C VAL A 132 16.29 -10.17 7.57
N LEU A 133 16.92 -11.01 8.40
CA LEU A 133 17.14 -10.70 9.82
C LEU A 133 18.22 -9.63 10.00
N GLU A 134 19.29 -9.68 9.19
CA GLU A 134 20.36 -8.68 9.17
C GLU A 134 19.82 -7.28 8.82
N LEU A 135 18.92 -7.20 7.84
CA LEU A 135 18.25 -5.95 7.47
C LEU A 135 17.28 -5.47 8.56
N GLY A 136 16.85 -6.36 9.46
CA GLY A 136 15.99 -6.06 10.60
C GLY A 136 14.51 -5.97 10.23
N LEU A 137 14.06 -6.73 9.24
CA LEU A 137 12.64 -6.76 8.84
C LEU A 137 11.78 -7.43 9.93
N ARG A 138 10.56 -6.93 10.10
CA ARG A 138 9.64 -7.41 11.13
C ARG A 138 8.92 -8.67 10.69
N GLU A 139 8.92 -9.71 11.50
CA GLU A 139 8.11 -10.91 11.24
C GLU A 139 6.61 -10.61 11.47
N MET A 140 5.78 -10.92 10.47
CA MET A 140 4.35 -10.58 10.45
C MET A 140 3.42 -11.76 10.77
N THR A 141 3.88 -13.00 10.57
CA THR A 141 3.00 -14.18 10.60
C THR A 141 3.00 -14.93 11.92
N GLY A 142 4.00 -14.74 12.79
CA GLY A 142 4.09 -15.39 14.12
C GLY A 142 4.05 -16.93 14.10
N ARG A 143 4.24 -17.56 12.93
CA ARG A 143 4.02 -19.00 12.69
C ARG A 143 5.32 -19.62 12.18
N GLY A 144 6.00 -20.36 13.05
CA GLY A 144 7.33 -20.95 12.87
C GLY A 144 7.83 -21.21 11.43
N ARG A 145 7.24 -22.16 10.69
CA ARG A 145 7.75 -22.56 9.35
C ARG A 145 7.38 -21.63 8.19
N PHE A 146 6.30 -20.85 8.31
CA PHE A 146 5.80 -19.98 7.24
C PHE A 146 5.90 -18.51 7.65
N ARG A 147 7.14 -18.02 7.63
CA ARG A 147 7.47 -16.64 7.98
C ARG A 147 7.37 -15.72 6.77
N ALA A 148 6.72 -14.59 6.99
CA ALA A 148 6.77 -13.45 6.10
C ALA A 148 7.19 -12.22 6.91
N TRP A 149 7.93 -11.34 6.26
CA TRP A 149 8.50 -10.15 6.85
C TRP A 149 8.07 -8.91 6.09
N GLY A 150 7.89 -7.82 6.83
CA GLY A 150 7.54 -6.51 6.29
C GLY A 150 8.40 -5.39 6.85
N VAL A 151 8.21 -4.20 6.28
CA VAL A 151 8.95 -2.97 6.61
C VAL A 151 8.41 -2.29 7.87
N ILE A 152 7.09 -2.36 8.13
CA ILE A 152 6.35 -1.67 9.21
C ILE A 152 5.44 -2.67 9.94
#